data_AF-A0A1T0CN15-F1
#
_entry.id   AF-A0A1T0CN15-F1
#
_cell.length_a   1.000
_cell.length_b   1.000
_cell.length_c   1.000
_cell.angle_alpha   90.00
_cell.angle_beta   90.00
_cell.angle_gamma   90.00
#
_symmetry.space_group_name_H-M   'P 1'
#
loop_
_entity.id
_entity.type
_entity.pdbx_description
1 polymer ?
#
loop_
_entity_poly.entity_id
_entity_poly.type
_entity_poly.pdbx_seq_one_letter_code
_entity_poly.pdbx_strand_id
1 'polypeptide(L)'
;MTDLLTQDSLNIDIRQEASLDDFKSKGFRPILDAIDKMTEGSLRELFIVGGYGFGKTHLANAIHDYYTKRTGRMAISLHLDELIEQDPHATALVGLEMFDLIIIDDLQLVRHSYEWQEGLFHLINRIREHQKQILYLADNPARELQIGLLDLHTRLSLAPMLTLPTHDDVEDRKILLDTILKKKNWRLPDEILDYLLQEGPRNAGDINTVLKHITPLLTRLSRVQIPKKTITEAKNIILRETFMLEIIEHEDLHS
;
A
#
# COMPACT_ATOMS: atom_id res chain seq x y z
N MET A 1 -36.12 1.96 31.38
CA MET A 1 -35.06 2.94 31.64
C MET A 1 -33.93 2.20 32.32
N THR A 2 -32.71 2.39 31.77
CA THR A 2 -31.37 1.98 32.27
C THR A 2 -31.14 0.46 32.37
N ASP A 3 -30.16 -0.18 31.75
CA ASP A 3 -28.96 0.27 31.04
C ASP A 3 -28.53 -0.80 30.02
N LEU A 4 -28.22 -0.36 28.79
CA LEU A 4 -27.34 -1.09 27.89
C LEU A 4 -25.90 -0.82 28.32
N LEU A 5 -25.24 -1.83 28.89
CA LEU A 5 -23.78 -1.90 28.94
C LEU A 5 -23.35 -3.25 28.37
N THR A 6 -23.45 -3.39 27.06
CA THR A 6 -22.57 -4.29 26.32
C THR A 6 -21.31 -3.49 26.01
N GLN A 7 -20.26 -3.77 26.78
CA GLN A 7 -18.89 -3.51 26.40
C GLN A 7 -18.65 -4.14 25.03
N ASP A 8 -18.66 -3.35 23.97
CA ASP A 8 -18.01 -3.72 22.72
C ASP A 8 -16.51 -3.54 22.94
N SER A 9 -15.92 -4.59 23.54
CA SER A 9 -14.49 -4.81 23.57
C SER A 9 -13.98 -4.76 22.13
N LEU A 10 -13.33 -3.65 21.78
CA LEU A 10 -12.15 -3.56 20.93
C LEU A 10 -11.92 -4.82 20.10
N ASN A 11 -12.56 -4.86 18.93
CA ASN A 11 -12.09 -5.71 17.85
C ASN A 11 -10.83 -5.04 17.29
N ILE A 12 -9.75 -5.05 18.09
CA ILE A 12 -8.39 -4.92 17.59
C ILE A 12 -8.17 -6.24 16.85
N ASP A 13 -8.69 -6.29 15.63
CA ASP A 13 -8.10 -7.13 14.62
C ASP A 13 -6.63 -6.76 14.64
N ILE A 14 -5.77 -7.70 14.99
CA ILE A 14 -4.32 -7.52 15.04
C ILE A 14 -3.91 -7.26 13.59
N ARG A 15 -4.05 -6.00 13.15
CA ARG A 15 -3.48 -5.50 11.92
C ARG A 15 -2.00 -5.80 12.06
N GLN A 16 -1.51 -6.77 11.30
CA GLN A 16 -0.09 -7.12 11.31
C GLN A 16 0.69 -5.83 11.10
N GLU A 17 1.46 -5.38 12.11
CA GLU A 17 2.14 -4.09 12.06
C GLU A 17 2.95 -3.99 10.76
N ALA A 18 2.67 -2.95 9.98
CA ALA A 18 3.45 -2.65 8.80
C ALA A 18 4.80 -2.07 9.26
N SER A 19 5.91 -2.58 8.71
CA SER A 19 7.25 -2.14 9.08
C SER A 19 8.05 -1.81 7.84
N LEU A 20 8.94 -0.83 7.94
CA LEU A 20 9.90 -0.55 6.87
C LEU A 20 10.84 -1.75 6.61
N ASP A 21 11.00 -2.64 7.60
CA ASP A 21 11.72 -3.91 7.45
C ASP A 21 11.07 -4.88 6.45
N ASP A 22 9.86 -4.61 5.98
CA ASP A 22 9.21 -5.41 4.94
C ASP A 22 9.71 -5.03 3.55
N PHE A 23 10.31 -3.85 3.40
CA PHE A 23 10.70 -3.24 2.13
C PHE A 23 12.23 -3.35 1.93
N LYS A 24 12.75 -4.58 2.00
CA LYS A 24 14.20 -4.88 2.00
C LYS A 24 14.84 -4.99 0.62
N SER A 25 14.05 -5.06 -0.44
CA SER A 25 14.56 -5.22 -1.80
C SER A 25 15.39 -3.99 -2.20
N LYS A 26 16.37 -4.17 -3.09
CA LYS A 26 17.28 -3.06 -3.47
C LYS A 26 16.51 -1.91 -4.13
N GLY A 27 15.41 -2.23 -4.82
CA GLY A 27 14.54 -1.25 -5.47
C GLY A 27 13.89 -0.25 -4.50
N PHE A 28 13.69 -0.61 -3.23
CA PHE A 28 13.12 0.31 -2.23
C PHE A 28 14.12 1.31 -1.66
N ARG A 29 15.43 1.13 -1.88
CA ARG A 29 16.46 1.97 -1.24
C ARG A 29 16.27 3.47 -1.48
N PRO A 30 15.98 3.97 -2.69
CA PRO A 30 15.73 5.41 -2.89
C PRO A 30 14.54 5.93 -2.08
N ILE A 31 13.51 5.10 -1.89
CA ILE A 31 12.31 5.43 -1.11
C ILE A 31 12.66 5.49 0.38
N LEU A 32 13.38 4.48 0.89
CA LEU A 32 13.84 4.47 2.28
C LEU A 32 14.74 5.66 2.60
N ASP A 33 15.69 5.98 1.71
CA ASP A 33 16.56 7.16 1.84
C ASP A 33 15.74 8.48 1.84
N ALA A 34 14.66 8.55 1.08
CA ALA A 34 13.76 9.70 1.07
C ALA A 34 12.93 9.79 2.36
N ILE A 35 12.43 8.67 2.87
CA ILE A 35 11.71 8.59 4.16
C ILE A 35 12.63 9.03 5.30
N ASP A 36 13.89 8.60 5.31
CA ASP A 36 14.88 9.05 6.31
C ASP A 36 15.07 10.58 6.24
N LYS A 37 15.24 11.15 5.05
CA LYS A 37 15.28 12.62 4.87
C LYS A 37 14.01 13.31 5.35
N MET A 38 12.84 12.68 5.21
CA MET A 38 11.61 13.21 5.80
C MET A 38 11.69 13.16 7.33
N THR A 39 12.09 12.04 7.95
CA THR A 39 12.22 11.99 9.41
C THR A 39 13.23 13.00 9.97
N GLU A 40 14.28 13.30 9.21
CA GLU A 40 15.29 14.33 9.55
C GLU A 40 14.80 15.77 9.30
N GLY A 41 13.69 15.95 8.60
CA GLY A 41 13.12 17.25 8.24
C GLY A 41 13.77 17.93 7.03
N SER A 42 14.66 17.24 6.31
CA SER A 42 15.35 17.75 5.11
C SER A 42 14.55 17.55 3.81
N LEU A 43 13.54 16.67 3.84
CA LEU A 43 12.53 16.51 2.79
C LEU A 43 11.14 16.77 3.36
N ARG A 44 10.35 17.63 2.72
CA ARG A 44 9.01 18.01 3.20
C ARG A 44 7.87 17.47 2.36
N GLU A 45 8.13 17.16 1.09
CA GLU A 45 7.11 16.64 0.19
C GLU A 45 7.70 15.45 -0.56
N LEU A 46 6.90 14.40 -0.69
CA LEU A 46 7.26 13.22 -1.45
C LEU A 46 6.01 12.67 -2.13
N PHE A 47 6.15 12.30 -3.40
CA PHE A 47 5.13 11.62 -4.17
C PHE A 47 5.65 10.21 -4.51
N ILE A 48 4.95 9.18 -4.07
CA ILE A 48 5.26 7.79 -4.38
C ILE A 48 4.22 7.26 -5.36
N VAL A 49 4.69 6.79 -6.51
CA VAL A 49 3.86 6.16 -7.53
C VAL A 49 4.07 4.65 -7.49
N GLY A 50 3.01 3.87 -7.60
CA GLY A 50 3.13 2.45 -7.92
C GLY A 50 1.78 1.83 -8.16
N GLY A 51 1.73 0.83 -9.04
CA GLY A 51 0.46 0.21 -9.44
C GLY A 51 -0.32 -0.41 -8.29
N TYR A 52 -1.51 -0.89 -8.61
CA TYR A 52 -2.35 -1.64 -7.68
C TYR A 52 -1.59 -2.86 -7.12
N GLY A 53 -1.83 -3.19 -5.84
CA GLY A 53 -1.20 -4.36 -5.20
C GLY A 53 0.31 -4.26 -4.90
N PHE A 54 1.02 -3.20 -5.31
CA PHE A 54 2.46 -3.01 -5.03
C PHE A 54 2.79 -2.56 -3.59
N GLY A 55 1.78 -2.51 -2.72
CA GLY A 55 1.97 -2.26 -1.29
C GLY A 55 2.03 -0.80 -0.88
N LYS A 56 1.40 0.12 -1.64
CA LYS A 56 1.25 1.54 -1.28
C LYS A 56 0.68 1.72 0.14
N THR A 57 -0.50 1.20 0.41
CA THR A 57 -1.14 1.26 1.74
C THR A 57 -0.30 0.61 2.83
N HIS A 58 0.35 -0.50 2.52
CA HIS A 58 1.27 -1.16 3.46
C HIS A 58 2.46 -0.24 3.78
N LEU A 59 3.01 0.43 2.77
CA LEU A 59 4.12 1.37 2.92
C LEU A 59 3.69 2.64 3.66
N ALA A 60 2.51 3.19 3.37
CA ALA A 60 1.93 4.33 4.07
C ALA A 60 1.85 4.09 5.57
N ASN A 61 1.31 2.93 5.97
CA ASN A 61 1.22 2.52 7.37
C ASN A 61 2.62 2.32 8.00
N ALA A 62 3.56 1.69 7.28
CA ALA A 62 4.92 1.51 7.77
C ALA A 62 5.66 2.84 7.96
N ILE A 63 5.47 3.81 7.06
CA ILE A 63 6.05 5.16 7.15
C ILE A 63 5.45 5.91 8.34
N HIS A 64 4.13 5.86 8.52
CA HIS A 64 3.45 6.46 9.66
C HIS A 64 4.07 5.98 10.99
N ASP A 65 4.15 4.67 11.16
CA ASP A 65 4.66 4.06 12.39
C ASP A 65 6.15 4.35 12.59
N TYR A 66 6.95 4.27 11.53
CA TYR A 66 8.37 4.63 11.59
C TYR A 66 8.56 6.09 11.98
N TYR A 67 7.84 7.02 11.35
CA TYR A 67 7.96 8.45 11.58
C TYR A 67 7.62 8.81 13.03
N THR A 68 6.47 8.35 13.53
CA THR A 68 6.01 8.63 14.90
C THR A 68 6.96 8.04 15.94
N LYS A 69 7.41 6.78 15.76
CA LYS A 69 8.39 6.13 16.65
C LYS A 69 9.75 6.82 16.62
N ARG A 70 10.22 7.26 15.44
CA ARG A 70 11.57 7.84 15.26
C ARG A 70 11.68 9.28 15.74
N THR A 71 10.63 10.07 15.55
CA THR A 71 10.64 11.52 15.79
C THR A 71 9.86 11.94 17.05
N GLY A 72 8.94 11.10 17.54
CA GLY A 72 7.98 11.46 18.59
C GLY A 72 6.95 12.51 18.18
N ARG A 73 6.87 12.84 16.88
CA ARG A 73 5.96 13.84 16.31
C ARG A 73 4.64 13.22 15.86
N MET A 74 3.63 14.06 15.66
CA MET A 74 2.30 13.62 15.26
C MET A 74 2.24 13.38 13.75
N ALA A 75 1.71 12.24 13.34
CA ALA A 75 1.42 11.93 11.94
C ALA A 75 -0.04 11.50 11.78
N ILE A 76 -0.57 11.63 10.56
CA ILE A 76 -1.89 11.13 10.20
C ILE A 76 -1.86 10.53 8.78
N SER A 77 -2.58 9.41 8.60
CA SER A 77 -2.82 8.79 7.30
C SER A 77 -4.29 8.94 6.91
N LEU A 78 -4.54 9.37 5.68
CA LEU A 78 -5.86 9.43 5.07
C LEU A 78 -5.90 8.42 3.92
N HIS A 79 -6.78 7.45 4.03
CA HIS A 79 -7.06 6.50 2.94
C HIS A 79 -8.31 7.00 2.20
N LEU A 80 -8.12 7.47 0.98
CA LEU A 80 -9.18 8.17 0.26
C LEU A 80 -10.29 7.24 -0.24
N ASP A 81 -10.01 5.95 -0.38
CA ASP A 81 -10.98 4.89 -0.67
C ASP A 81 -12.05 4.77 0.42
N GLU A 82 -11.69 5.00 1.68
CA GLU A 82 -12.61 4.99 2.83
C GLU A 82 -13.36 6.33 2.99
N LEU A 83 -12.79 7.44 2.51
CA LEU A 83 -13.24 8.80 2.83
C LEU A 83 -14.06 9.49 1.74
N ILE A 84 -13.69 9.35 0.47
CA ILE A 84 -14.22 10.21 -0.61
C ILE A 84 -15.75 10.09 -0.75
N GLU A 85 -16.28 8.87 -0.66
CA GLU A 85 -17.72 8.65 -0.75
C GLU A 85 -18.47 9.07 0.53
N GLN A 86 -17.84 8.93 1.69
CA GLN A 86 -18.47 9.18 2.99
C GLN A 86 -18.42 10.66 3.41
N ASP A 87 -17.45 11.41 2.90
CA ASP A 87 -17.22 12.82 3.19
C ASP A 87 -17.14 13.64 1.89
N PRO A 88 -18.28 13.88 1.21
CA PRO A 88 -18.32 14.55 -0.09
C PRO A 88 -17.86 16.02 -0.04
N HIS A 89 -17.74 16.59 1.16
CA HIS A 89 -17.30 17.97 1.37
C HIS A 89 -15.84 18.06 1.86
N ALA A 90 -15.10 16.96 1.84
CA ALA A 90 -13.69 16.88 2.24
C ALA A 90 -13.40 17.51 3.62
N THR A 91 -14.34 17.40 4.55
CA THR A 91 -14.23 17.93 5.91
C THR A 91 -13.10 17.29 6.70
N ALA A 92 -12.71 16.06 6.37
CA ALA A 92 -11.57 15.35 6.93
C ALA A 92 -10.22 16.07 6.69
N LEU A 93 -10.13 16.97 5.70
CA LEU A 93 -8.91 17.75 5.42
C LEU A 93 -8.75 18.98 6.32
N VAL A 94 -9.76 19.33 7.12
CA VAL A 94 -9.74 20.52 7.98
C VAL A 94 -8.85 20.28 9.20
N GLY A 95 -7.95 21.24 9.47
CA GLY A 95 -7.10 21.23 10.66
C GLY A 95 -5.92 20.27 10.59
N LEU A 96 -5.71 19.56 9.48
CA LEU A 96 -4.62 18.59 9.35
C LEU A 96 -3.22 19.23 9.41
N GLU A 97 -3.10 20.55 9.22
CA GLU A 97 -1.87 21.29 9.46
C GLU A 97 -1.35 21.25 10.91
N MET A 98 -2.15 20.73 11.85
CA MET A 98 -1.69 20.46 13.22
C MET A 98 -0.71 19.28 13.29
N PHE A 99 -0.75 18.35 12.33
CA PHE A 99 0.14 17.20 12.26
C PHE A 99 1.47 17.59 11.62
N ASP A 100 2.53 16.88 11.97
CA ASP A 100 3.87 17.11 11.42
C ASP A 100 4.09 16.38 10.09
N LEU A 101 3.43 15.23 9.92
CA LEU A 101 3.38 14.47 8.67
C LEU A 101 1.93 14.10 8.31
N ILE A 102 1.53 14.40 7.09
CA ILE A 102 0.25 14.00 6.51
C ILE A 102 0.54 13.00 5.39
N ILE A 103 -0.08 11.82 5.44
CA ILE A 103 0.04 10.79 4.41
C ILE A 103 -1.31 10.67 3.70
N ILE A 104 -1.33 10.87 2.39
CA ILE A 104 -2.52 10.72 1.55
C ILE A 104 -2.32 9.47 0.69
N ASP A 105 -3.12 8.43 0.94
CA ASP A 105 -3.13 7.21 0.15
C ASP A 105 -4.27 7.23 -0.88
N ASP A 106 -4.06 6.49 -1.97
CA ASP A 106 -4.98 6.43 -3.12
C ASP A 106 -5.38 7.80 -3.70
N LEU A 107 -4.40 8.69 -3.84
CA LEU A 107 -4.58 10.06 -4.34
C LEU A 107 -5.32 10.13 -5.70
N GLN A 108 -5.22 9.09 -6.53
CA GLN A 108 -5.95 9.02 -7.81
C GLN A 108 -7.47 9.18 -7.66
N LEU A 109 -8.04 8.82 -6.51
CA LEU A 109 -9.48 8.86 -6.30
C LEU A 109 -10.06 10.28 -6.27
N VAL A 110 -9.25 11.31 -5.96
CA VAL A 110 -9.72 12.71 -5.95
C VAL A 110 -10.16 13.19 -7.33
N ARG A 111 -9.78 12.51 -8.42
CA ARG A 111 -10.24 12.85 -9.79
C ARG A 111 -11.77 12.85 -9.91
N HIS A 112 -12.46 12.12 -9.03
CA HIS A 112 -13.91 11.98 -9.03
C HIS A 112 -14.66 13.06 -8.22
N SER A 113 -13.96 13.92 -7.45
CA SER A 113 -14.59 14.99 -6.67
C SER A 113 -13.81 16.30 -6.77
N TYR A 114 -14.50 17.35 -7.21
CA TYR A 114 -13.93 18.69 -7.30
C TYR A 114 -13.67 19.29 -5.90
N GLU A 115 -14.56 19.01 -4.95
CA GLU A 115 -14.46 19.42 -3.55
C GLU A 115 -13.19 18.87 -2.88
N TRP A 116 -12.90 17.58 -3.10
CA TRP A 116 -11.65 16.97 -2.63
C TRP A 116 -10.42 17.57 -3.31
N GLN A 117 -10.49 17.89 -4.61
CA GLN A 117 -9.39 18.55 -5.31
C GLN A 117 -9.11 19.95 -4.74
N GLU A 118 -10.14 20.76 -4.53
CA GLU A 118 -10.02 22.11 -3.96
C GLU A 118 -9.54 22.05 -2.49
N GLY A 119 -10.13 21.17 -1.68
CA GLY A 119 -9.73 20.95 -0.30
C GLY A 119 -8.26 20.54 -0.16
N LEU A 120 -7.81 19.61 -1.00
CA LEU A 120 -6.42 19.17 -1.01
C LEU A 120 -5.48 20.28 -1.47
N PHE A 121 -5.84 21.07 -2.49
CA PHE A 121 -5.05 22.23 -2.90
C PHE A 121 -4.83 23.21 -1.73
N HIS A 122 -5.88 23.54 -0.98
CA HIS A 122 -5.77 24.41 0.18
C HIS A 122 -4.95 23.79 1.31
N LEU A 123 -5.12 22.48 1.58
CA LEU A 123 -4.30 21.77 2.56
C LEU A 123 -2.82 21.86 2.21
N ILE A 124 -2.43 21.57 0.96
CA ILE A 124 -1.02 21.63 0.53
C ILE A 124 -0.41 23.01 0.78
N ASN A 125 -1.14 24.08 0.47
CA ASN A 125 -0.66 25.43 0.74
C ASN A 125 -0.45 25.66 2.25
N ARG A 126 -1.39 25.25 3.10
CA ARG A 126 -1.24 25.35 4.58
C ARG A 126 -0.05 24.53 5.09
N ILE A 127 0.12 23.29 4.62
CA ILE A 127 1.26 22.43 4.99
C ILE A 127 2.58 23.13 4.65
N ARG A 128 2.70 23.72 3.44
CA ARG A 128 3.89 24.46 3.02
C ARG A 128 4.15 25.69 3.89
N GLU A 129 3.12 26.49 4.17
CA GLU A 129 3.20 27.68 5.01
C GLU A 129 3.65 27.35 6.44
N HIS A 130 3.10 26.29 7.02
CA HIS A 130 3.45 25.81 8.35
C HIS A 130 4.72 24.95 8.39
N GLN A 131 5.39 24.78 7.25
CA GLN A 131 6.61 23.96 7.13
C GLN A 131 6.44 22.51 7.59
N LYS A 132 5.23 21.98 7.45
CA LYS A 132 4.88 20.58 7.73
C LYS A 132 5.25 19.68 6.56
N GLN A 133 5.08 18.37 6.74
CA GLN A 133 5.46 17.37 5.75
C GLN A 133 4.23 16.68 5.19
N ILE A 134 4.28 16.34 3.90
CA ILE A 134 3.21 15.61 3.24
C ILE A 134 3.77 14.55 2.29
N LEU A 135 3.15 13.37 2.32
CA LEU A 135 3.44 12.24 1.48
C LEU A 135 2.18 11.88 0.68
N TYR A 136 2.34 11.68 -0.61
CA TYR A 136 1.28 11.21 -1.49
C TYR A 136 1.62 9.81 -2.00
N LEU A 137 0.63 8.93 -2.03
CA LEU A 137 0.71 7.65 -2.71
C LEU A 137 -0.39 7.61 -3.77
N ALA A 138 -0.02 7.20 -4.98
CA ALA A 138 -0.97 7.09 -6.08
C ALA A 138 -0.59 5.97 -7.04
N ASP A 139 -1.58 5.49 -7.81
CA ASP A 139 -1.34 4.51 -8.88
C ASP A 139 -0.49 5.07 -10.01
N ASN A 140 -0.69 6.35 -10.35
CA ASN A 140 -0.07 7.01 -11.49
C ASN A 140 0.57 8.35 -11.10
N PRO A 141 1.53 8.87 -11.88
CA PRO A 141 2.08 10.20 -11.69
C PRO A 141 1.00 11.29 -11.76
N ALA A 142 1.25 12.45 -11.13
CA ALA A 142 0.29 13.57 -11.08
C ALA A 142 -0.31 13.95 -12.45
N ARG A 143 0.49 13.88 -13.53
CA ARG A 143 0.09 14.18 -14.91
C ARG A 143 -0.94 13.20 -15.51
N GLU A 144 -1.03 12.00 -14.95
CA GLU A 144 -1.90 10.91 -15.42
C GLU A 144 -3.11 10.71 -14.49
N LEU A 145 -3.19 11.45 -13.38
CA LEU A 145 -4.32 11.36 -12.43
C LEU A 145 -5.63 11.99 -12.94
N GLN A 146 -5.61 12.67 -14.09
CA GLN A 146 -6.79 13.33 -14.67
C GLN A 146 -7.43 14.37 -13.72
N ILE A 147 -6.60 15.09 -12.96
CA ILE A 147 -7.04 16.16 -12.05
C ILE A 147 -7.58 17.33 -12.86
N GLY A 148 -8.86 17.70 -12.62
CA GLY A 148 -9.51 18.82 -13.30
C GLY A 148 -9.03 20.19 -12.81
N LEU A 149 -8.69 20.30 -11.52
CA LEU A 149 -8.17 21.54 -10.94
C LEU A 149 -6.68 21.73 -11.29
N LEU A 150 -6.40 22.65 -12.23
CA LEU A 150 -5.05 22.91 -12.75
C LEU A 150 -4.05 23.32 -11.66
N ASP A 151 -4.49 24.06 -10.65
CA ASP A 151 -3.64 24.51 -9.56
C ASP A 151 -3.17 23.33 -8.70
N LEU A 152 -4.07 22.40 -8.35
CA LEU A 152 -3.71 21.17 -7.64
C LEU A 152 -2.73 20.33 -8.48
N HIS A 153 -3.05 20.13 -9.76
CA HIS A 153 -2.19 19.38 -10.67
C HIS A 153 -0.76 19.96 -10.71
N THR A 154 -0.64 21.28 -10.80
CA THR A 154 0.64 21.99 -10.82
C THR A 154 1.40 21.79 -9.50
N ARG A 155 0.71 21.88 -8.36
CA ARG A 155 1.33 21.67 -7.04
C ARG A 155 1.87 20.26 -6.87
N LEU A 156 1.08 19.24 -7.23
CA LEU A 156 1.47 17.83 -7.18
C LEU A 156 2.65 17.54 -8.12
N SER A 157 2.68 18.12 -9.31
CA SER A 157 3.75 17.94 -10.29
C SER A 157 5.11 18.50 -9.84
N LEU A 158 5.13 19.40 -8.85
CA LEU A 158 6.37 19.96 -8.28
C LEU A 158 6.95 19.09 -7.15
N ALA A 159 6.16 18.17 -6.60
CA ALA A 159 6.64 17.28 -5.54
C ALA A 159 7.68 16.30 -6.09
N PRO A 160 8.81 16.06 -5.38
CA PRO A 160 9.75 15.01 -5.74
C PRO A 160 9.04 13.67 -5.85
N MET A 161 9.21 12.98 -6.98
CA MET A 161 8.51 11.74 -7.28
C MET A 161 9.47 10.54 -7.27
N LEU A 162 9.05 9.46 -6.62
CA LEU A 162 9.71 8.15 -6.67
C LEU A 162 8.69 7.09 -7.09
N THR A 163 9.18 5.99 -7.65
CA THR A 163 8.33 4.88 -8.12
C THR A 163 8.64 3.61 -7.34
N LEU A 164 7.61 2.90 -6.90
CA LEU A 164 7.74 1.59 -6.27
C LEU A 164 8.34 0.58 -7.25
N PRO A 165 9.20 -0.33 -6.78
CA PRO A 165 9.75 -1.37 -7.64
C PRO A 165 8.67 -2.33 -8.12
N THR A 166 8.74 -2.70 -9.40
CA THR A 166 7.84 -3.66 -10.06
C THR A 166 8.13 -5.12 -9.69
N HIS A 167 9.23 -5.38 -8.97
CA HIS A 167 9.70 -6.74 -8.64
C HIS A 167 9.86 -7.62 -9.88
N ASP A 168 10.38 -7.07 -10.99
CA ASP A 168 10.67 -7.87 -12.19
C ASP A 168 11.89 -8.77 -12.01
N ASP A 169 12.84 -8.34 -11.18
CA ASP A 169 14.04 -9.10 -10.83
C ASP A 169 13.71 -10.28 -9.90
N VAL A 170 14.28 -11.45 -10.19
CA VAL A 170 14.00 -12.70 -9.46
C VAL A 170 14.43 -12.61 -7.99
N GLU A 171 15.53 -11.90 -7.68
CA GLU A 171 15.99 -11.75 -6.30
C GLU A 171 15.02 -10.86 -5.51
N ASP A 172 14.55 -9.77 -6.11
CA ASP A 172 13.55 -8.89 -5.48
C ASP A 172 12.22 -9.63 -5.26
N ARG A 173 11.78 -10.47 -6.21
CA ARG A 173 10.60 -11.35 -6.03
C ARG A 173 10.78 -12.33 -4.90
N LYS A 174 11.95 -12.95 -4.80
CA LYS A 174 12.26 -13.91 -3.75
C LYS A 174 12.21 -13.25 -2.37
N ILE A 175 12.78 -12.05 -2.24
CA ILE A 175 12.72 -11.26 -1.01
C ILE A 175 11.27 -10.91 -0.65
N LEU A 176 10.47 -10.47 -1.62
CA LEU A 176 9.05 -10.16 -1.41
C LEU A 176 8.29 -11.40 -0.91
N LEU A 177 8.44 -12.53 -1.60
CA LEU A 177 7.72 -13.76 -1.27
C LEU A 177 8.14 -14.31 0.10
N ASP A 178 9.45 -14.34 0.40
CA ASP A 178 9.97 -14.74 1.71
C ASP A 178 9.43 -13.83 2.83
N THR A 179 9.34 -12.52 2.58
CA THR A 179 8.77 -11.55 3.53
C THR A 179 7.29 -11.85 3.82
N ILE A 180 6.48 -12.09 2.77
CA ILE A 180 5.06 -12.42 2.90
C ILE A 180 4.88 -13.75 3.66
N LEU A 181 5.64 -14.78 3.30
CA LEU A 181 5.55 -16.11 3.91
C LEU A 181 5.98 -16.10 5.38
N LYS A 182 7.06 -15.38 5.71
CA LYS A 182 7.52 -15.19 7.10
C LYS A 182 6.46 -14.53 7.96
N LYS A 183 5.81 -13.46 7.48
CA LYS A 183 4.73 -12.78 8.21
C LYS A 183 3.52 -13.69 8.46
N LYS A 184 3.21 -14.56 7.51
CA LYS A 184 2.13 -15.55 7.65
C LYS A 184 2.56 -16.79 8.46
N ASN A 185 3.80 -16.84 8.93
CA ASN A 185 4.42 -18.02 9.55
C ASN A 185 4.21 -19.29 8.71
N TRP A 186 4.35 -19.15 7.40
CA TRP A 186 4.04 -20.20 6.45
C TRP A 186 5.29 -20.69 5.73
N ARG A 187 5.32 -22.00 5.44
CA ARG A 187 6.38 -22.65 4.66
C ARG A 187 5.74 -23.43 3.52
N LEU A 188 6.08 -23.04 2.30
CA LEU A 188 5.68 -23.75 1.10
C LEU A 188 6.72 -24.83 0.77
N PRO A 189 6.31 -25.96 0.16
CA PRO A 189 7.25 -26.86 -0.50
C PRO A 189 8.02 -26.13 -1.59
N ASP A 190 9.30 -26.46 -1.74
CA ASP A 190 10.20 -25.85 -2.72
C ASP A 190 9.59 -25.88 -4.14
N GLU A 191 8.98 -26.99 -4.55
CA GLU A 191 8.34 -27.10 -5.86
C GLU A 191 7.18 -26.12 -6.11
N ILE A 192 6.46 -25.71 -5.05
CA ILE A 192 5.37 -24.74 -5.14
C ILE A 192 5.94 -23.33 -5.04
N LEU A 193 6.94 -23.12 -4.18
CA LEU A 193 7.64 -21.85 -4.04
C LEU A 193 8.31 -21.44 -5.36
N ASP A 194 9.08 -22.34 -5.97
CA ASP A 194 9.77 -22.11 -7.23
C ASP A 194 8.77 -21.83 -8.36
N TYR A 195 7.65 -22.54 -8.38
CA TYR A 195 6.60 -22.29 -9.37
C TYR A 195 5.93 -20.93 -9.17
N LEU A 196 5.65 -20.53 -7.92
CA LEU A 196 5.10 -19.21 -7.62
C LEU A 196 6.09 -18.09 -7.96
N LEU A 197 7.40 -18.34 -7.79
CA LEU A 197 8.46 -17.42 -8.20
C LEU A 197 8.62 -17.30 -9.72
N GLN A 198 8.20 -18.29 -10.51
CA GLN A 198 8.30 -18.26 -11.96
C GLN A 198 7.00 -17.74 -12.59
N GLU A 199 5.89 -18.43 -12.29
CA GLU A 199 4.58 -18.29 -12.95
C GLU A 199 3.54 -17.55 -12.10
N GLY A 200 3.88 -17.17 -10.86
CA GLY A 200 2.98 -16.42 -10.00
C GLY A 200 2.96 -14.92 -10.29
N PRO A 201 2.09 -14.17 -9.60
CA PRO A 201 1.98 -12.72 -9.78
C PRO A 201 3.24 -11.99 -9.29
N ARG A 202 3.36 -10.72 -9.70
CA ARG A 202 4.54 -9.87 -9.45
C ARG A 202 4.36 -8.92 -8.26
N ASN A 203 3.13 -8.55 -7.93
CA ASN A 203 2.82 -7.62 -6.84
C ASN A 203 2.38 -8.36 -5.55
N ALA A 204 2.54 -7.69 -4.41
CA ALA A 204 2.30 -8.28 -3.09
C ALA A 204 0.82 -8.59 -2.85
N GLY A 205 -0.09 -7.73 -3.33
CA GLY A 205 -1.54 -7.88 -3.20
C GLY A 205 -2.02 -9.18 -3.85
N ASP A 206 -1.61 -9.40 -5.09
CA ASP A 206 -1.98 -10.56 -5.89
C ASP A 206 -1.34 -11.84 -5.40
N ILE A 207 -0.07 -11.79 -4.98
CA ILE A 207 0.56 -12.92 -4.29
C ILE A 207 -0.30 -13.30 -3.08
N ASN A 208 -0.71 -12.33 -2.26
CA ASN A 208 -1.58 -12.61 -1.11
C ASN A 208 -2.92 -13.23 -1.52
N THR A 209 -3.52 -12.80 -2.64
CA THR A 209 -4.74 -13.39 -3.21
C THR A 209 -4.51 -14.85 -3.59
N VAL A 210 -3.49 -15.15 -4.39
CA VAL A 210 -3.14 -16.53 -4.80
C VAL A 210 -2.86 -17.40 -3.57
N LEU A 211 -2.09 -16.89 -2.60
CA LEU A 211 -1.79 -17.61 -1.35
C LEU A 211 -3.07 -17.97 -0.56
N LYS A 212 -4.11 -17.12 -0.54
CA LYS A 212 -5.39 -17.44 0.09
C LYS A 212 -6.07 -18.66 -0.54
N HIS A 213 -5.95 -18.83 -1.86
CA HIS A 213 -6.52 -19.98 -2.58
C HIS A 213 -5.74 -21.28 -2.36
N ILE A 214 -4.41 -21.21 -2.25
CA ILE A 214 -3.58 -22.41 -2.06
C ILE A 214 -3.48 -22.85 -0.58
N THR A 215 -3.67 -21.95 0.39
CA THR A 215 -3.55 -22.24 1.82
C THR A 215 -4.43 -23.43 2.27
N PRO A 216 -5.72 -23.53 1.89
CA PRO A 216 -6.59 -24.64 2.30
C PRO A 216 -6.13 -26.03 1.83
N LEU A 217 -5.38 -26.11 0.73
CA LEU A 217 -4.84 -27.37 0.23
C LEU A 217 -3.70 -27.90 1.11
N LEU A 218 -2.92 -26.99 1.69
CA LEU A 218 -1.70 -27.31 2.42
C LEU A 218 -1.93 -27.45 3.93
N THR A 219 -2.93 -26.78 4.49
CA THR A 219 -3.30 -26.92 5.92
C THR A 219 -3.87 -28.29 6.25
N ARG A 220 -4.41 -29.01 5.26
CA ARG A 220 -4.95 -30.37 5.42
C ARG A 220 -3.89 -31.47 5.45
N LEU A 221 -2.62 -31.15 5.20
CA LEU A 221 -1.56 -32.12 5.07
C LEU A 221 -0.59 -32.03 6.26
N SER A 222 -0.62 -33.07 7.09
CA SER A 222 0.31 -33.24 8.21
C SER A 222 1.72 -33.57 7.68
N ARG A 223 2.66 -32.64 7.93
CA ARG A 223 4.15 -32.65 8.00
C ARG A 223 5.05 -33.76 7.40
N VAL A 224 4.56 -34.82 6.76
CA VAL A 224 5.36 -36.02 6.45
C VAL A 224 5.70 -36.13 4.97
N GLN A 225 4.78 -35.80 4.06
CA GLN A 225 5.08 -35.57 2.64
C GLN A 225 3.83 -35.05 1.94
N ILE A 226 3.96 -33.98 1.16
CA ILE A 226 2.84 -33.45 0.39
C ILE A 226 2.68 -34.31 -0.87
N PRO A 227 1.50 -34.91 -1.12
CA PRO A 227 1.30 -35.76 -2.29
C PRO A 227 1.56 -34.98 -3.59
N LYS A 228 2.16 -35.64 -4.59
CA LYS A 228 2.37 -35.03 -5.92
C LYS A 228 1.10 -34.42 -6.51
N LYS A 229 -0.05 -35.08 -6.30
CA LYS A 229 -1.37 -34.57 -6.74
C LYS A 229 -1.68 -33.19 -6.16
N THR A 230 -1.38 -32.97 -4.87
CA THR A 230 -1.59 -31.67 -4.22
C THR A 230 -0.64 -30.61 -4.77
N ILE A 231 0.61 -30.97 -5.07
CA ILE A 231 1.56 -30.05 -5.71
C ILE A 231 1.05 -29.62 -7.08
N THR A 232 0.59 -30.57 -7.91
CA THR A 232 0.01 -30.27 -9.23
C THR A 232 -1.24 -29.39 -9.11
N GLU A 233 -2.11 -29.68 -8.15
CA GLU A 233 -3.31 -28.88 -7.91
C GLU A 233 -2.97 -27.45 -7.48
N ALA A 234 -1.98 -27.27 -6.59
CA ALA A 234 -1.49 -25.95 -6.21
C ALA A 234 -0.91 -25.17 -7.41
N LYS A 235 -0.11 -25.83 -8.27
CA LYS A 235 0.42 -25.21 -9.49
C LYS A 235 -0.69 -24.76 -10.45
N ASN A 236 -1.73 -25.58 -10.62
CA ASN A 236 -2.89 -25.21 -11.44
C ASN A 236 -3.65 -24.01 -10.87
N ILE A 237 -3.82 -23.94 -9.53
CA ILE A 237 -4.43 -22.76 -8.89
C ILE A 237 -3.56 -21.53 -9.11
N ILE A 238 -2.25 -21.62 -8.88
CA ILE A 238 -1.33 -20.49 -9.11
C ILE A 238 -1.51 -19.97 -10.54
N LEU A 239 -1.44 -20.84 -11.54
CA LEU A 239 -1.56 -20.43 -12.93
C LEU A 239 -2.94 -19.81 -13.22
N ARG A 240 -4.02 -20.44 -12.76
CA ARG A 240 -5.38 -19.96 -13.01
C ARG A 240 -5.63 -18.61 -12.38
N GLU A 241 -5.30 -18.45 -11.09
CA GLU A 241 -5.57 -17.23 -10.35
C GLU A 241 -4.66 -16.08 -10.82
N THR A 242 -3.40 -16.37 -11.17
CA THR A 242 -2.51 -15.35 -11.76
C THR A 242 -3.09 -14.83 -13.08
N PHE A 243 -3.53 -15.73 -13.96
CA PHE A 243 -4.14 -15.35 -15.24
C PHE A 243 -5.43 -14.53 -15.05
N MET A 244 -6.27 -14.87 -14.07
CA MET A 244 -7.48 -14.11 -13.77
C MET A 244 -7.16 -12.69 -13.30
N LEU A 245 -6.12 -12.52 -12.47
CA LEU A 245 -5.70 -11.21 -11.96
C LEU A 245 -5.14 -10.34 -13.08
N GLU A 246 -4.35 -10.91 -13.99
CA GLU A 246 -3.84 -10.20 -15.18
C GLU A 246 -4.97 -9.70 -16.09
N ILE A 247 -6.05 -10.47 -16.26
CA ILE A 247 -7.22 -10.04 -17.04
C ILE A 247 -7.92 -8.84 -16.40
N ILE A 248 -8.10 -8.87 -15.07
CA ILE A 248 -8.80 -7.80 -14.34
C ILE A 248 -8.00 -6.49 -14.45
N GLU A 249 -6.67 -6.53 -14.27
CA GLU A 249 -5.82 -5.35 -14.44
C GLU A 249 -5.96 -4.72 -15.84
N HIS A 250 -6.15 -5.55 -16.88
CA HIS A 250 -6.35 -5.08 -18.25
C HIS A 250 -7.73 -4.45 -18.50
N GLU A 251 -8.79 -4.87 -17.79
CA GLU A 251 -10.13 -4.26 -17.92
C GLU A 251 -10.21 -2.89 -17.22
N ASP A 252 -9.52 -2.72 -16.08
CA ASP A 252 -9.49 -1.45 -15.34
C ASP A 252 -8.66 -0.36 -16.04
N LEU A 253 -7.68 -0.73 -16.87
CA LEU A 253 -6.91 0.21 -17.71
C LEU A 253 -7.71 0.80 -18.88
N HIS A 254 -8.87 0.22 -19.21
CA HIS A 254 -9.72 0.62 -20.35
C HIS A 254 -11.08 1.19 -19.94
N SER A 255 -11.32 1.38 -18.63
CA SER A 255 -12.56 1.88 -18.04
C SER A 255 -12.39 3.31 -17.50
#